data_AF-A0A0S8I8J6-F1
#
_entry.id   AF-A0A0S8I8J6-F1
#
_cell.length_a   1.000
_cell.length_b   1.000
_cell.length_c   1.000
_cell.angle_alpha   90.00
_cell.angle_beta   90.00
_cell.angle_gamma   90.00
#
_symmetry.space_group_name_H-M   'P 1'
#
loop_
_entity.id
_entity.type
_entity.pdbx_description
1 polymer ?
#
loop_
_entity_poly.entity_id
_entity_poly.type
_entity_poly.pdbx_seq_one_letter_code
_entity_poly.pdbx_strand_id
1 'polypeptide(L)'
;FILGGEATMWGEYISPETVDSRIWPRTAAIAERFWSPGHVKDVDDMYRRLEVVSFHLEELGLTHEKNYEMMLRRLTNNAGIIPLKILIDVIEPLKGYSRGRYRDYTSYSPLTRVVDAARPDAKTAREFRNLVNRYTAENQQYDDTFSAIKDWLILWQNNHIDLIEIIKRSPVLKEIETLSDDLSKVAGIGLQALAYIKSGRQADSDWIESQLEILRKARTQRGQTELMIIPAVRQLVNAAGETGA
;
A
#
# COMPACT_ATOMS: atom_id res chain seq x y z
N PHE A 1 15.98 -9.94 35.13
CA PHE A 1 16.82 -9.49 34.00
C PHE A 1 16.02 -9.65 32.71
N ILE A 2 16.22 -8.79 31.72
CA ILE A 2 15.61 -8.90 30.38
C ILE A 2 16.73 -9.33 29.43
N LEU A 3 16.61 -10.51 28.81
CA LEU A 3 17.64 -11.05 27.93
C LEU A 3 17.59 -10.47 26.51
N GLY A 4 16.40 -10.07 26.04
CA GLY A 4 16.18 -9.59 24.69
C GLY A 4 14.76 -9.90 24.21
N GLY A 5 14.61 -10.05 22.90
CA GLY A 5 13.36 -10.47 22.26
C GLY A 5 13.63 -11.30 21.00
N GLU A 6 12.56 -11.84 20.42
CA GLU A 6 12.61 -12.67 19.21
C GLU A 6 11.48 -12.26 18.26
N ALA A 7 11.77 -12.23 16.96
CA ALA A 7 10.76 -12.08 15.92
C ALA A 7 10.24 -13.47 15.52
N THR A 8 8.95 -13.74 15.77
CA THR A 8 8.34 -15.05 15.51
C THR A 8 7.60 -15.05 14.17
N MET A 9 8.05 -15.88 13.21
CA MET A 9 7.34 -16.10 11.95
C MET A 9 6.49 -17.37 12.01
N TRP A 10 5.21 -17.21 12.30
CA TRP A 10 4.25 -18.32 12.36
C TRP A 10 3.86 -18.85 10.97
N GLY A 11 3.57 -20.16 10.90
CA GLY A 11 3.52 -20.94 9.67
C GLY A 11 2.18 -20.98 8.92
N GLU A 12 1.13 -20.33 9.41
CA GLU A 12 -0.25 -20.57 8.94
C GLU A 12 -0.51 -20.08 7.51
N TYR A 13 0.15 -18.98 7.10
CA TYR A 13 -0.06 -18.33 5.80
C TYR A 13 1.26 -18.03 5.08
N ILE A 14 2.22 -18.97 5.16
CA ILE A 14 3.50 -18.89 4.45
C ILE A 14 3.77 -20.15 3.65
N SER A 15 4.44 -19.96 2.52
CA SER A 15 4.98 -21.00 1.64
C SER A 15 6.47 -20.72 1.41
N PRO A 16 7.24 -21.68 0.87
CA PRO A 16 8.63 -21.43 0.48
C PRO A 16 8.81 -20.23 -0.46
N GLU A 17 7.80 -19.91 -1.27
CA GLU A 17 7.84 -18.76 -2.18
C GLU A 17 7.60 -17.42 -1.48
N THR A 18 6.93 -17.45 -0.32
CA THR A 18 6.42 -16.24 0.33
C THR A 18 7.10 -15.94 1.66
N VAL A 19 7.74 -16.93 2.30
CA VAL A 19 8.33 -16.80 3.64
C VAL A 19 9.24 -15.56 3.76
N ASP A 20 10.11 -15.33 2.77
CA ASP A 20 11.05 -14.20 2.82
C ASP A 20 10.34 -12.85 2.75
N SER A 21 9.28 -12.69 1.94
CA SER A 21 8.54 -11.42 1.89
C SER A 21 7.72 -11.13 3.15
N ARG A 22 7.56 -12.12 4.04
CA ARG A 22 6.96 -11.91 5.36
C ARG A 22 8.03 -11.60 6.40
N ILE A 23 9.19 -12.25 6.33
CA ILE A 23 10.28 -12.02 7.27
C ILE A 23 10.99 -10.69 6.97
N TRP A 24 11.34 -10.46 5.71
CA TRP A 24 12.17 -9.34 5.26
C TRP A 24 11.35 -8.29 4.49
N PRO A 25 11.71 -7.01 4.59
CA PRO A 25 12.83 -6.46 5.36
C PRO A 25 12.51 -6.13 6.83
N ARG A 26 11.26 -6.31 7.29
CA ARG A 26 10.80 -5.89 8.63
C ARG A 26 11.65 -6.44 9.78
N THR A 27 12.15 -7.67 9.64
CA THR A 27 13.00 -8.29 10.68
C THR A 27 14.37 -7.62 10.79
N ALA A 28 14.88 -6.95 9.75
CA ALA A 28 16.09 -6.14 9.85
C ALA A 28 15.89 -4.90 10.74
N ALA A 29 14.71 -4.28 10.68
CA ALA A 29 14.35 -3.19 11.59
C ALA A 29 14.21 -3.68 13.04
N ILE A 30 13.68 -4.90 13.25
CA ILE A 30 13.64 -5.52 14.59
C ILE A 30 15.05 -5.85 15.08
N ALA A 31 15.94 -6.33 14.21
CA ALA A 31 17.34 -6.57 14.55
C ALA A 31 18.05 -5.30 15.04
N GLU A 32 17.80 -4.15 14.39
CA GLU A 32 18.27 -2.85 14.88
C GLU A 32 17.73 -2.54 16.28
N ARG A 33 16.46 -2.80 16.56
CA ARG A 33 15.90 -2.58 17.90
C ARG A 33 16.55 -3.47 18.97
N PHE A 34 16.96 -4.69 18.63
CA PHE A 34 17.61 -5.61 19.57
C PHE A 34 19.11 -5.35 19.73
N TRP A 35 19.74 -4.68 18.78
CA TRP A 35 21.19 -4.44 18.77
C TRP A 35 21.58 -3.02 19.15
N SER A 36 20.90 -2.02 18.59
CA SER A 36 21.29 -0.61 18.68
C SER A 36 20.89 0.02 20.01
N PRO A 37 21.54 1.13 20.41
CA PRO A 37 21.15 1.89 21.59
C PRO A 37 19.66 2.29 21.57
N GLY A 38 19.01 2.30 22.73
CA GLY A 38 17.56 2.57 22.83
C GLY A 38 17.10 3.93 22.29
N HIS A 39 18.00 4.90 22.14
CA HIS A 39 17.70 6.20 21.56
C HIS A 39 17.66 6.21 20.02
N VAL A 40 18.14 5.15 19.35
CA VAL A 40 17.96 4.98 17.90
C VAL A 40 16.51 4.60 17.64
N LYS A 41 15.71 5.57 17.22
CA LYS A 41 14.25 5.43 17.05
C LYS A 41 13.67 6.35 15.97
N ASP A 42 14.51 6.96 15.15
CA ASP A 42 14.09 7.73 13.99
C ASP A 42 13.58 6.77 12.91
N VAL A 43 12.28 6.86 12.60
CA VAL A 43 11.60 5.95 11.67
C VAL A 43 11.91 6.30 10.22
N ASP A 44 12.08 7.58 9.89
CA ASP A 44 12.36 8.02 8.52
C ASP A 44 13.79 7.66 8.13
N ASP A 45 14.75 7.88 9.03
CA ASP A 45 16.14 7.43 8.82
C ASP A 45 16.23 5.88 8.78
N MET A 46 15.42 5.19 9.58
CA MET A 46 15.33 3.73 9.52
C MET A 46 14.89 3.25 8.14
N TYR A 47 13.81 3.80 7.55
CA TYR A 47 13.37 3.41 6.21
C TYR A 47 14.44 3.68 5.14
N ARG A 48 15.12 4.83 5.23
CA ARG A 48 16.22 5.19 4.32
C ARG A 48 17.34 4.13 4.33
N ARG A 49 17.73 3.65 5.51
CA ARG A 49 18.75 2.60 5.66
C ARG A 49 18.22 1.21 5.32
N LEU A 50 16.96 0.94 5.67
CA LEU A 50 16.30 -0.36 5.46
C LEU A 50 16.21 -0.70 3.98
N GLU A 51 16.02 0.29 3.09
CA GLU A 51 15.98 0.05 1.64
C GLU A 51 17.29 -0.54 1.12
N VAL A 52 18.43 0.02 1.53
CA VAL A 52 19.76 -0.49 1.16
C VAL A 52 19.99 -1.89 1.72
N VAL A 53 19.62 -2.12 2.99
CA VAL A 53 19.73 -3.44 3.62
C VAL A 53 18.85 -4.47 2.90
N SER A 54 17.60 -4.12 2.59
CA SER A 54 16.66 -4.98 1.88
C SER A 54 17.20 -5.44 0.53
N PHE A 55 17.84 -4.53 -0.20
CA PHE A 55 18.46 -4.86 -1.48
C PHE A 55 19.66 -5.82 -1.32
N HIS A 56 20.59 -5.53 -0.41
CA HIS A 56 21.75 -6.40 -0.19
C HIS A 56 21.37 -7.82 0.29
N LEU A 57 20.24 -7.96 0.97
CA LEU A 57 19.72 -9.26 1.39
C LEU A 57 19.45 -10.22 0.19
N GLU A 58 19.22 -9.71 -1.03
CA GLU A 58 19.08 -10.57 -2.21
C GLU A 58 20.38 -11.31 -2.58
N GLU A 59 21.56 -10.75 -2.25
CA GLU A 59 22.86 -11.41 -2.49
C GLU A 59 23.01 -12.69 -1.65
N LEU A 60 22.26 -12.80 -0.55
CA LEU A 60 22.22 -13.97 0.32
C LEU A 60 21.20 -15.01 -0.14
N GLY A 61 20.56 -14.79 -1.29
CA GLY A 61 19.58 -15.71 -1.88
C GLY A 61 18.14 -15.47 -1.43
N LEU A 62 17.89 -14.49 -0.55
CA LEU A 62 16.54 -14.15 -0.10
C LEU A 62 15.64 -13.75 -1.28
N THR A 63 14.35 -14.01 -1.14
CA THR A 63 13.39 -13.95 -2.23
C THR A 63 12.31 -12.89 -2.07
N HIS A 64 12.42 -12.00 -1.07
CA HIS A 64 11.39 -11.02 -0.73
C HIS A 64 11.11 -10.01 -1.85
N GLU A 65 12.12 -9.65 -2.65
CA GLU A 65 11.95 -8.82 -3.84
C GLU A 65 11.72 -9.67 -5.11
N LYS A 66 12.64 -10.57 -5.47
CA LYS A 66 12.53 -11.33 -6.74
C LYS A 66 11.24 -12.15 -6.91
N ASN A 67 10.69 -12.74 -5.83
CA ASN A 67 9.46 -13.54 -5.95
C ASN A 67 8.23 -12.68 -6.17
N TYR A 68 8.26 -11.39 -5.80
CA TYR A 68 7.12 -10.49 -5.96
C TYR A 68 6.64 -10.46 -7.41
N GLU A 69 7.51 -10.09 -8.36
CA GLU A 69 7.14 -10.02 -9.77
C GLU A 69 6.86 -11.40 -10.39
N MET A 70 7.52 -12.46 -9.90
CA MET A 70 7.22 -13.84 -10.31
C MET A 70 5.78 -14.21 -9.97
N MET A 71 5.33 -13.90 -8.75
CA MET A 71 3.95 -14.12 -8.33
C MET A 71 2.97 -13.27 -9.15
N LEU A 72 3.33 -12.03 -9.49
CA LEU A 72 2.50 -11.20 -10.36
C LEU A 72 2.33 -11.82 -11.75
N ARG A 73 3.41 -12.32 -12.37
CA ARG A 73 3.33 -13.03 -13.66
C ARG A 73 2.43 -14.27 -13.59
N ARG A 74 2.47 -15.01 -12.48
CA ARG A 74 1.54 -16.13 -12.27
C ARG A 74 0.09 -15.65 -12.19
N LEU A 75 -0.17 -14.60 -11.42
CA LEU A 75 -1.51 -14.02 -11.24
C LEU A 75 -2.07 -13.41 -12.53
N THR A 76 -1.23 -12.86 -13.40
CA THR A 76 -1.66 -12.30 -14.70
C THR A 76 -1.73 -13.34 -15.82
N ASN A 77 -1.51 -14.63 -15.52
CA ASN A 77 -1.37 -15.69 -16.53
C ASN A 77 -0.35 -15.31 -17.62
N ASN A 78 0.81 -14.80 -17.18
CA ASN A 78 1.92 -14.31 -17.99
C ASN A 78 1.61 -13.12 -18.93
N ALA A 79 0.49 -12.42 -18.71
CA ALA A 79 0.29 -11.10 -19.30
C ALA A 79 1.18 -10.04 -18.60
N GLY A 80 1.28 -8.84 -19.18
CA GLY A 80 2.02 -7.73 -18.58
C GLY A 80 1.56 -7.44 -17.13
N ILE A 81 2.51 -7.28 -16.21
CA ILE A 81 2.21 -7.18 -14.77
C ILE A 81 1.91 -5.75 -14.31
N ILE A 82 2.17 -4.74 -15.13
CA ILE A 82 2.17 -3.33 -14.72
C ILE A 82 0.83 -2.91 -14.08
N PRO A 83 -0.35 -3.16 -14.69
CA PRO A 83 -1.60 -2.71 -14.08
C PRO A 83 -1.92 -3.40 -12.75
N LEU A 84 -1.53 -4.68 -12.62
CA LEU A 84 -1.68 -5.43 -11.37
C LEU A 84 -0.71 -4.91 -10.30
N LYS A 85 0.54 -4.65 -10.67
CA LYS A 85 1.57 -4.10 -9.78
C LYS A 85 1.16 -2.74 -9.22
N ILE A 86 0.63 -1.85 -10.06
CA ILE A 86 0.15 -0.52 -9.64
C ILE A 86 -0.88 -0.63 -8.52
N LEU A 87 -1.82 -1.58 -8.60
CA LEU A 87 -2.78 -1.83 -7.52
C LEU A 87 -2.11 -2.47 -6.30
N ILE A 88 -1.31 -3.53 -6.50
CA ILE A 88 -0.76 -4.31 -5.38
C ILE A 88 0.22 -3.48 -4.54
N ASP A 89 0.94 -2.55 -5.14
CA ASP A 89 1.88 -1.66 -4.43
C ASP A 89 1.17 -0.64 -3.50
N VAL A 90 -0.16 -0.55 -3.53
CA VAL A 90 -0.95 0.35 -2.68
C VAL A 90 -1.97 -0.37 -1.79
N ILE A 91 -1.96 -1.70 -1.77
CA ILE A 91 -2.79 -2.51 -0.86
C ILE A 91 -1.92 -3.30 0.11
N GLU A 92 -2.48 -3.64 1.26
CA GLU A 92 -1.84 -4.51 2.24
C GLU A 92 -2.71 -5.74 2.53
N PRO A 93 -2.11 -6.89 2.88
CA PRO A 93 -2.85 -8.01 3.46
C PRO A 93 -3.59 -7.60 4.74
N LEU A 94 -4.73 -8.24 5.02
CA LEU A 94 -5.44 -8.02 6.28
C LEU A 94 -4.57 -8.37 7.49
N LYS A 95 -4.62 -7.47 8.48
CA LYS A 95 -3.80 -7.53 9.69
C LYS A 95 -4.39 -8.47 10.76
N GLY A 96 -3.50 -8.98 11.61
CA GLY A 96 -3.85 -9.88 12.72
C GLY A 96 -4.48 -11.19 12.26
N TYR A 97 -5.42 -11.71 13.05
CA TYR A 97 -6.11 -12.98 12.77
C TYR A 97 -7.31 -12.83 11.80
N SER A 98 -7.44 -11.68 11.13
CA SER A 98 -8.59 -11.40 10.26
C SER A 98 -8.55 -12.24 9.00
N ARG A 99 -7.36 -12.53 8.45
CA ARG A 99 -7.20 -13.26 7.18
C ARG A 99 -7.94 -14.61 7.17
N GLY A 100 -7.81 -15.42 8.21
CA GLY A 100 -8.46 -16.74 8.31
C GLY A 100 -9.96 -16.70 8.57
N ARG A 101 -10.54 -15.54 8.93
CA ARG A 101 -11.99 -15.40 9.12
C ARG A 101 -12.76 -15.31 7.81
N TYR A 102 -12.08 -14.92 6.73
CA TYR A 102 -12.71 -14.70 5.41
C TYR A 102 -12.62 -15.92 4.49
N ARG A 103 -11.77 -16.88 4.84
CA ARG A 103 -11.60 -18.12 4.08
C ARG A 103 -10.93 -19.15 4.97
N ASP A 104 -11.39 -20.40 4.86
CA ASP A 104 -10.73 -21.52 5.51
C ASP A 104 -9.39 -21.83 4.83
N TYR A 105 -8.36 -22.03 5.64
CA TYR A 105 -7.04 -22.44 5.21
C TYR A 105 -6.66 -23.76 5.87
N THR A 106 -5.93 -24.56 5.11
CA THR A 106 -5.22 -25.75 5.58
C THR A 106 -3.75 -25.60 5.21
N SER A 107 -2.88 -26.43 5.80
CA SER A 107 -1.45 -26.46 5.43
C SER A 107 -1.19 -26.80 3.95
N TYR A 108 -2.21 -27.28 3.21
CA TYR A 108 -2.14 -27.58 1.79
C TYR A 108 -2.80 -26.52 0.90
N SER A 109 -3.35 -25.45 1.48
CA SER A 109 -4.00 -24.40 0.72
C SER A 109 -2.98 -23.65 -0.16
N PRO A 110 -3.30 -23.39 -1.43
CA PRO A 110 -2.39 -22.67 -2.31
C PRO A 110 -2.29 -21.21 -1.87
N LEU A 111 -1.08 -20.79 -1.50
CA LEU A 111 -0.76 -19.41 -1.10
C LEU A 111 -0.21 -18.62 -2.31
N THR A 112 -1.05 -18.52 -3.34
CA THR A 112 -0.70 -17.95 -4.65
C THR A 112 -1.69 -16.89 -5.13
N ARG A 113 -2.44 -16.26 -4.22
CA ARG A 113 -3.46 -15.24 -4.51
C ARG A 113 -2.90 -13.81 -4.40
N VAL A 114 -3.73 -12.81 -4.66
CA VAL A 114 -3.31 -11.39 -4.55
C VAL A 114 -2.83 -11.06 -3.15
N VAL A 115 -3.53 -11.52 -2.11
CA VAL A 115 -3.09 -11.37 -0.70
C VAL A 115 -1.71 -12.00 -0.43
N ASP A 116 -1.32 -13.00 -1.22
CA ASP A 116 -0.02 -13.65 -1.05
C ASP A 116 1.12 -12.88 -1.73
N ALA A 117 0.81 -12.14 -2.80
CA ALA A 117 1.76 -11.25 -3.46
C ALA A 117 1.84 -9.87 -2.77
N ALA A 118 0.75 -9.41 -2.14
CA ALA A 118 0.72 -8.14 -1.43
C ALA A 118 1.71 -8.15 -0.26
N ARG A 119 2.50 -7.07 -0.17
CA ARG A 119 3.53 -6.91 0.86
C ARG A 119 2.96 -6.10 2.03
N PRO A 120 3.32 -6.42 3.29
CA PRO A 120 3.00 -5.56 4.42
C PRO A 120 3.77 -4.24 4.31
N ASP A 121 3.21 -3.16 4.88
CA ASP A 121 3.83 -1.82 4.84
C ASP A 121 4.17 -1.37 3.41
N ALA A 122 3.11 -1.23 2.61
CA ALA A 122 3.20 -0.96 1.19
C ALA A 122 3.99 0.34 0.90
N LYS A 123 5.20 0.20 0.36
CA LYS A 123 6.16 1.31 0.14
C LYS A 123 5.51 2.49 -0.59
N THR A 124 4.85 2.23 -1.72
CA THR A 124 4.21 3.28 -2.52
C THR A 124 3.11 4.00 -1.74
N ALA A 125 2.26 3.28 -0.99
CA ALA A 125 1.25 3.93 -0.15
C ALA A 125 1.85 4.76 1.00
N ARG A 126 2.97 4.31 1.58
CA ARG A 126 3.71 5.05 2.61
C ARG A 126 4.32 6.32 2.04
N GLU A 127 5.01 6.24 0.91
CA GLU A 127 5.60 7.41 0.24
C GLU A 127 4.54 8.43 -0.16
N PHE A 128 3.35 7.96 -0.58
CA PHE A 128 2.24 8.83 -0.94
C PHE A 128 1.76 9.61 0.28
N ARG A 129 1.60 8.90 1.40
CA ARG A 129 1.25 9.51 2.68
C ARG A 129 2.29 10.55 3.10
N ASN A 130 3.58 10.26 2.93
CA ASN A 130 4.64 11.21 3.24
C ASN A 130 4.61 12.45 2.33
N LEU A 131 4.29 12.29 1.04
CA LEU A 131 4.08 13.41 0.13
C LEU A 131 2.90 14.28 0.57
N VAL A 132 1.75 13.67 0.88
CA VAL A 132 0.55 14.39 1.35
C VAL A 132 0.80 15.08 2.69
N ASN A 133 1.50 14.43 3.62
CA ASN A 133 1.86 15.03 4.91
C ASN A 133 2.71 16.28 4.70
N ARG A 134 3.76 16.22 3.86
CA ARG A 134 4.58 17.40 3.54
C ARG A 134 3.76 18.50 2.87
N TYR A 135 2.92 18.14 1.91
CA TYR A 135 2.10 19.09 1.17
C TYR A 135 1.08 19.83 2.06
N THR A 136 0.55 19.18 3.08
CA THR A 136 -0.44 19.76 3.99
C THR A 136 0.15 20.43 5.23
N ALA A 137 1.37 20.05 5.64
CA ALA A 137 2.05 20.64 6.80
C ALA A 137 2.81 21.93 6.46
N GLU A 138 3.40 22.02 5.27
CA GLU A 138 4.16 23.19 4.84
C GLU A 138 3.26 24.02 3.92
N ASN A 139 3.14 25.33 4.18
CA ASN A 139 2.17 26.23 3.54
C ASN A 139 2.36 26.30 1.99
N GLN A 140 1.76 25.34 1.27
CA GLN A 140 1.44 25.25 -0.16
C GLN A 140 2.51 25.62 -1.22
N GLN A 141 3.77 25.87 -0.86
CA GLN A 141 4.75 26.49 -1.77
C GLN A 141 5.58 25.55 -2.66
N TYR A 142 5.37 24.22 -2.62
CA TYR A 142 6.17 23.28 -3.44
C TYR A 142 5.38 22.73 -4.62
N ASP A 143 5.59 23.32 -5.80
CA ASP A 143 5.03 22.83 -7.07
C ASP A 143 5.42 21.37 -7.38
N ASP A 144 6.60 20.93 -6.92
CA ASP A 144 7.10 19.56 -7.13
C ASP A 144 6.29 18.52 -6.35
N THR A 145 5.96 18.81 -5.09
CA THR A 145 5.15 17.89 -4.25
C THR A 145 3.73 17.80 -4.79
N PHE A 146 3.15 18.93 -5.20
CA PHE A 146 1.83 18.95 -5.84
C PHE A 146 1.82 18.05 -7.10
N SER A 147 2.81 18.23 -7.96
CA SER A 147 2.92 17.48 -9.23
C SER A 147 3.10 15.97 -8.97
N ALA A 148 3.96 15.59 -8.02
CA ALA A 148 4.16 14.19 -7.66
C ALA A 148 2.88 13.51 -7.12
N ILE A 149 2.13 14.16 -6.23
CA ILE A 149 0.85 13.63 -5.72
C ILE A 149 -0.15 13.50 -6.87
N LYS A 150 -0.25 14.53 -7.72
CA LYS A 150 -1.15 14.54 -8.87
C LYS A 150 -0.83 13.40 -9.85
N ASP A 151 0.43 13.17 -10.16
CA ASP A 151 0.85 12.13 -11.12
C ASP A 151 0.48 10.73 -10.63
N TRP A 152 0.68 10.44 -9.34
CA TRP A 152 0.26 9.15 -8.76
C TRP A 152 -1.26 8.98 -8.75
N LEU A 153 -2.01 10.04 -8.42
CA LEU A 153 -3.47 9.98 -8.47
C LEU A 153 -3.98 9.77 -9.91
N ILE A 154 -3.38 10.42 -10.91
CA ILE A 154 -3.72 10.19 -12.32
C ILE A 154 -3.40 8.75 -12.72
N LEU A 155 -2.23 8.24 -12.33
CA LEU A 155 -1.84 6.84 -12.58
C LEU A 155 -2.89 5.88 -12.02
N TRP A 156 -3.27 6.04 -10.76
CA TRP A 156 -4.25 5.17 -10.09
C TRP A 156 -5.67 5.32 -10.63
N GLN A 157 -6.09 6.54 -10.98
CA GLN A 157 -7.39 6.79 -11.58
C GLN A 157 -7.56 6.03 -12.89
N ASN A 158 -6.53 6.02 -13.73
CA ASN A 158 -6.59 5.43 -15.07
C ASN A 158 -6.28 3.92 -15.09
N ASN A 159 -5.62 3.39 -14.05
CA ASN A 159 -5.16 2.00 -14.01
C ASN A 159 -6.29 0.95 -14.08
N HIS A 160 -7.50 1.29 -13.64
CA HIS A 160 -8.61 0.33 -13.56
C HIS A 160 -8.97 -0.27 -14.93
N ILE A 161 -8.98 0.56 -15.97
CA ILE A 161 -9.34 0.17 -17.34
C ILE A 161 -8.34 -0.87 -17.86
N ASP A 162 -7.04 -0.65 -17.65
CA ASP A 162 -5.99 -1.57 -18.07
C ASP A 162 -6.02 -2.88 -17.27
N LEU A 163 -6.28 -2.81 -15.96
CA LEU A 163 -6.36 -4.00 -15.11
C LEU A 163 -7.58 -4.88 -15.44
N ILE A 164 -8.71 -4.31 -15.87
CA ILE A 164 -9.88 -5.08 -16.32
C ILE A 164 -9.50 -6.01 -17.48
N GLU A 165 -8.70 -5.56 -18.44
CA GLU A 165 -8.28 -6.39 -19.58
C GLU A 165 -7.46 -7.61 -19.15
N ILE A 166 -6.68 -7.48 -18.07
CA ILE A 166 -5.95 -8.59 -17.47
C ILE A 166 -6.90 -9.51 -16.69
N ILE A 167 -7.84 -8.95 -15.92
CA ILE A 167 -8.83 -9.74 -15.15
C ILE A 167 -9.66 -10.63 -16.06
N LYS A 168 -10.06 -10.14 -17.25
CA LYS A 168 -10.76 -10.93 -18.27
C LYS A 168 -9.99 -12.19 -18.68
N ARG A 169 -8.65 -12.14 -18.67
CA ARG A 169 -7.76 -13.25 -19.05
C ARG A 169 -7.34 -14.13 -17.88
N SER A 170 -7.39 -13.60 -16.67
CA SER A 170 -6.99 -14.30 -15.44
C SER A 170 -8.07 -14.18 -14.36
N PRO A 171 -9.03 -15.12 -14.30
CA PRO A 171 -10.18 -15.05 -13.40
C PRO A 171 -9.84 -15.00 -11.91
N VAL A 172 -8.64 -15.44 -11.50
CA VAL A 172 -8.18 -15.35 -10.11
C VAL A 172 -8.16 -13.89 -9.60
N LEU A 173 -7.96 -12.93 -10.50
CA LEU A 173 -7.92 -11.50 -10.18
C LEU A 173 -9.32 -10.89 -9.99
N LYS A 174 -10.40 -11.60 -10.29
CA LYS A 174 -11.77 -11.10 -10.06
C LYS A 174 -12.00 -10.72 -8.60
N GLU A 175 -11.27 -11.34 -7.68
CA GLU A 175 -11.32 -11.07 -6.24
C GLU A 175 -10.94 -9.64 -5.84
N ILE A 176 -10.20 -8.91 -6.69
CA ILE A 176 -9.77 -7.52 -6.45
C ILE A 176 -10.34 -6.52 -7.45
N GLU A 177 -11.25 -6.92 -8.35
CA GLU A 177 -11.80 -6.02 -9.37
C GLU A 177 -12.46 -4.77 -8.77
N THR A 178 -13.34 -4.96 -7.78
CA THR A 178 -14.02 -3.84 -7.12
C THR A 178 -13.09 -3.02 -6.23
N LEU A 179 -11.95 -3.59 -5.82
CA LEU A 179 -10.91 -2.84 -5.09
C LEU A 179 -10.14 -1.92 -6.05
N SER A 180 -9.90 -2.37 -7.28
CA SER A 180 -9.31 -1.58 -8.35
C SER A 180 -10.20 -0.39 -8.75
N ASP A 181 -11.50 -0.63 -8.85
CA ASP A 181 -12.50 0.43 -9.09
C ASP A 181 -12.51 1.46 -7.95
N ASP A 182 -12.46 0.99 -6.70
CA ASP A 182 -12.34 1.87 -5.53
C ASP A 182 -11.04 2.68 -5.53
N LEU A 183 -9.91 2.09 -5.92
CA LEU A 183 -8.66 2.83 -6.11
C LEU A 183 -8.84 3.97 -7.13
N SER A 184 -9.49 3.70 -8.26
CA SER A 184 -9.75 4.72 -9.28
C SER A 184 -10.62 5.87 -8.75
N LYS A 185 -11.69 5.54 -8.01
CA LYS A 185 -12.58 6.52 -7.37
C LYS A 185 -11.86 7.34 -6.30
N VAL A 186 -11.14 6.67 -5.39
CA VAL A 186 -10.35 7.31 -4.32
C VAL A 186 -9.32 8.25 -4.93
N ALA A 187 -8.66 7.85 -6.01
CA ALA A 187 -7.71 8.70 -6.71
C ALA A 187 -8.39 9.93 -7.35
N GLY A 188 -9.57 9.77 -7.95
CA GLY A 188 -10.39 10.87 -8.46
C GLY A 188 -10.80 11.87 -7.38
N ILE A 189 -11.16 11.39 -6.19
CA ILE A 189 -11.44 12.25 -5.02
C ILE A 189 -10.20 13.06 -4.63
N GLY A 190 -9.04 12.40 -4.58
CA GLY A 190 -7.77 13.08 -4.30
C GLY A 190 -7.45 14.18 -5.30
N LEU A 191 -7.71 13.96 -6.60
CA LEU A 191 -7.51 14.99 -7.64
C LEU A 191 -8.43 16.19 -7.47
N GLN A 192 -9.70 15.95 -7.11
CA GLN A 192 -10.65 17.03 -6.82
C GLN A 192 -10.21 17.83 -5.60
N ALA A 193 -9.81 17.16 -4.51
CA ALA A 193 -9.29 17.82 -3.31
C ALA A 193 -8.04 18.66 -3.62
N LEU A 194 -7.09 18.12 -4.39
CA LEU A 194 -5.91 18.88 -4.85
C LEU A 194 -6.30 20.13 -5.67
N ALA A 195 -7.33 20.04 -6.51
CA ALA A 195 -7.80 21.17 -7.30
C ALA A 195 -8.37 22.29 -6.43
N TYR A 196 -9.16 21.96 -5.39
CA TYR A 196 -9.64 22.93 -4.40
C TYR A 196 -8.48 23.65 -3.72
N ILE A 197 -7.54 22.87 -3.15
CA ILE A 197 -6.36 23.40 -2.44
C ILE A 197 -5.55 24.32 -3.36
N LYS A 198 -5.22 23.88 -4.58
CA LYS A 198 -4.43 24.68 -5.53
C LYS A 198 -5.14 25.97 -5.98
N SER A 199 -6.46 25.95 -6.07
CA SER A 199 -7.24 27.12 -6.45
C SER A 199 -7.49 28.10 -5.29
N GLY A 200 -7.11 27.75 -4.06
CA GLY A 200 -7.43 28.52 -2.86
C GLY A 200 -8.92 28.57 -2.53
N ARG A 201 -9.75 27.72 -3.17
CA ARG A 201 -11.19 27.66 -2.94
C ARG A 201 -11.49 26.64 -1.85
N GLN A 202 -12.30 27.04 -0.89
CA GLN A 202 -12.82 26.14 0.12
C GLN A 202 -13.91 25.25 -0.48
N ALA A 203 -13.79 23.95 -0.25
CA ALA A 203 -14.83 23.00 -0.62
C ALA A 203 -16.06 23.13 0.29
N ASP A 204 -17.25 22.94 -0.29
CA ASP A 204 -18.52 22.92 0.46
C ASP A 204 -18.54 21.74 1.46
N SER A 205 -19.15 21.95 2.63
CA SER A 205 -19.37 20.90 3.64
C SER A 205 -20.11 19.69 3.07
N ASP A 206 -21.09 19.90 2.19
CA ASP A 206 -21.86 18.82 1.57
C ASP A 206 -20.97 17.96 0.66
N TRP A 207 -20.05 18.60 -0.06
CA TRP A 207 -19.08 17.89 -0.89
C TRP A 207 -18.12 17.08 -0.02
N ILE A 208 -17.60 17.66 1.06
CA ILE A 208 -16.68 17.00 2.00
C ILE A 208 -17.34 15.75 2.60
N GLU A 209 -18.55 15.88 3.14
CA GLU A 209 -19.27 14.76 3.76
C GLU A 209 -19.52 13.63 2.75
N SER A 210 -19.95 13.99 1.54
CA SER A 210 -20.15 13.03 0.44
C SER A 210 -18.87 12.28 0.07
N GLN A 211 -17.73 12.99 -0.08
CA GLN A 211 -16.45 12.34 -0.39
C GLN A 211 -15.96 11.46 0.76
N LEU A 212 -16.08 11.92 2.01
CA LEU A 212 -15.70 11.14 3.19
C LEU A 212 -16.50 9.84 3.32
N GLU A 213 -17.78 9.85 2.95
CA GLU A 213 -18.61 8.64 2.94
C GLU A 213 -18.18 7.65 1.85
N ILE A 214 -17.79 8.13 0.66
CA ILE A 214 -17.23 7.27 -0.39
C ILE A 214 -15.90 6.66 0.10
N LEU A 215 -15.01 7.47 0.68
CA LEU A 215 -13.74 6.99 1.25
C LEU A 215 -13.98 5.97 2.37
N ARG A 216 -15.01 6.15 3.20
CA ARG A 216 -15.38 5.20 4.26
C ARG A 216 -15.82 3.86 3.66
N LYS A 217 -16.64 3.87 2.61
CA LYS A 217 -17.07 2.65 1.90
C LYS A 217 -15.90 1.95 1.21
N ALA A 218 -14.95 2.71 0.67
CA ALA A 218 -13.76 2.19 0.01
C ALA A 218 -12.81 1.40 0.94
N ARG A 219 -12.94 1.58 2.27
CA ARG A 219 -12.21 0.78 3.26
C ARG A 219 -12.66 -0.69 3.32
N THR A 220 -13.76 -1.03 2.65
CA THR A 220 -14.20 -2.42 2.54
C THR A 220 -13.08 -3.25 1.91
N GLN A 221 -12.69 -4.30 2.62
CA GLN A 221 -11.66 -5.23 2.17
C GLN A 221 -12.15 -6.15 1.05
N ARG A 222 -11.27 -6.44 0.08
CA ARG A 222 -11.50 -7.43 -0.98
C ARG A 222 -10.25 -8.25 -1.21
N GLY A 223 -10.41 -9.49 -1.67
CA GLY A 223 -9.29 -10.40 -1.86
C GLY A 223 -8.42 -10.60 -0.60
N GLN A 224 -8.97 -10.38 0.61
CA GLN A 224 -8.24 -10.35 1.88
C GLN A 224 -7.11 -9.29 1.92
N THR A 225 -7.34 -8.17 1.26
CA THR A 225 -6.48 -6.99 1.25
C THR A 225 -7.28 -5.71 1.52
N GLU A 226 -6.59 -4.67 1.96
CA GLU A 226 -7.13 -3.33 2.23
C GLU A 226 -6.34 -2.25 1.48
N LEU A 227 -7.03 -1.19 1.04
CA LEU A 227 -6.42 -0.09 0.28
C LEU A 227 -5.77 0.93 1.24
N MET A 228 -4.48 1.21 1.04
CA MET A 228 -3.66 1.93 2.02
C MET A 228 -3.52 3.43 1.79
N ILE A 229 -4.01 3.95 0.66
CA ILE A 229 -3.95 5.39 0.32
C ILE A 229 -5.12 6.19 0.89
N ILE A 230 -6.19 5.51 1.35
CA ILE A 230 -7.43 6.17 1.82
C ILE A 230 -7.17 7.21 2.92
N PRO A 231 -6.34 6.97 3.96
CA PRO A 231 -6.07 7.96 4.99
C PRO A 231 -5.43 9.24 4.44
N ALA A 232 -4.51 9.12 3.48
CA ALA A 232 -3.85 10.26 2.86
C ALA A 232 -4.82 11.05 1.96
N VAL A 233 -5.67 10.37 1.19
CA VAL A 233 -6.74 11.06 0.42
C VAL A 233 -7.74 11.74 1.35
N ARG A 234 -8.10 11.12 2.48
CA ARG A 234 -8.96 11.75 3.50
C ARG A 234 -8.35 13.06 4.02
N GLN A 235 -7.05 13.08 4.25
CA GLN A 235 -6.32 14.27 4.67
C GLN A 235 -6.37 15.38 3.62
N LEU A 236 -6.23 15.05 2.33
CA LEU A 236 -6.43 16.03 1.24
C LEU A 236 -7.85 16.59 1.23
N VAL A 237 -8.87 15.74 1.39
CA VAL A 237 -10.28 16.17 1.43
C VAL A 237 -10.53 17.12 2.60
N ASN A 238 -9.99 16.81 3.79
CA ASN A 238 -10.10 17.69 4.95
C ASN A 238 -9.37 19.03 4.72
N ALA A 239 -8.14 18.99 4.19
CA ALA A 239 -7.37 20.19 3.88
C ALA A 239 -8.05 21.09 2.82
N ALA A 240 -8.82 20.51 1.90
CA ALA A 240 -9.63 21.27 0.95
C ALA A 240 -10.81 22.01 1.62
N GLY A 241 -11.22 21.60 2.82
CA GLY A 241 -12.26 22.26 3.61
C GLY A 241 -11.73 23.30 4.60
N GLU A 242 -10.42 23.33 4.84
CA GLU A 242 -9.78 24.31 5.71
C GLU A 242 -9.48 25.59 4.92
N THR A 243 -9.76 26.76 5.51
CA THR A 243 -9.46 28.05 4.88
C THR A 243 -7.94 28.20 4.79
N GLY A 244 -7.40 28.46 3.59
CA GLY A 244 -5.99 28.87 3.46
C GLY A 244 -5.76 30.09 4.34
N ALA A 245 -4.93 29.94 5.38
CA ALA A 245 -4.54 31.02 6.26
C ALA A 245 -3.53 31.96 5.58
#